data_AF-A8BRC6-F1
#
_entry.id   AF-A8BRC6-F1
#
_cell.length_a   1.000
_cell.length_b   1.000
_cell.length_c   1.000
_cell.angle_alpha   90.00
_cell.angle_beta   90.00
_cell.angle_gamma   90.00
#
_symmetry.space_group_name_H-M   'P 1'
#
loop_
_entity.id
_entity.type
_entity.pdbx_description
1 polymer ?
#
loop_
_entity_poly.entity_id
_entity_poly.type
_entity_poly.pdbx_seq_one_letter_code
_entity_poly.pdbx_strand_id
1 'polypeptide(L)'
;MHYTFLETVNRQMVFYIYIMLDGKLVRSTETKAVLLPKQLSSLSLEMAYLKADEDTIIFKFTQFRGIITETVLYLVQAGLTDDSLKELEACFQVSHRDLVNEPFEVQVLDTIISTATAALRTRLNDINSDFVQIDLANRTKDGVKDLLFQFPDRLLDLSTQCQCISLAISDLLDDEDEIISLCFKNRHFQRDRLYFCKVQKETFNNGNDYLPYPIDTLVNMLEIYLFLTKAMISTVDVMRSNILNTFSLSELDLDKRRNKILRFELHITFVSLAIEIACMFSSLLGMNVYIPNSESVPVFFYTSGGIVAFSVCIILVCLLVERIINRRQVN
;
A
#
# COMPACT_ATOMS: atom_id res chain seq x y z
N MET A 1 -45.58 14.01 -0.15
CA MET A 1 -44.35 14.35 -0.90
C MET A 1 -43.16 13.46 -0.50
N HIS A 2 -43.33 12.14 -0.46
CA HIS A 2 -42.23 11.18 -0.19
C HIS A 2 -41.99 10.19 -1.34
N TYR A 3 -42.82 10.24 -2.39
CA TYR A 3 -42.70 9.36 -3.56
C TYR A 3 -41.75 9.90 -4.64
N THR A 4 -41.34 11.17 -4.56
CA THR A 4 -40.48 11.80 -5.59
C THR A 4 -38.98 11.79 -5.27
N PHE A 5 -38.57 11.45 -4.04
CA PHE A 5 -37.14 11.39 -3.68
C PHE A 5 -36.52 10.01 -3.98
N LEU A 6 -37.32 8.94 -3.96
CA LEU A 6 -36.89 7.59 -4.34
C LEU A 6 -36.75 7.43 -5.86
N GLU A 7 -37.47 8.20 -6.68
CA GLU A 7 -37.28 8.19 -8.14
C GLU A 7 -36.00 8.93 -8.60
N THR A 8 -35.51 9.89 -7.82
CA THR A 8 -34.29 10.63 -8.16
C THR A 8 -33.01 9.87 -7.84
N VAL A 9 -33.02 8.94 -6.88
CA VAL A 9 -31.88 8.03 -6.60
C VAL A 9 -31.89 6.81 -7.53
N ASN A 10 -33.06 6.51 -8.15
CA ASN A 10 -33.24 5.39 -9.08
C ASN A 10 -32.67 5.66 -10.50
N ARG A 11 -31.94 6.77 -10.69
CA ARG A 11 -31.18 7.03 -11.90
C ARG A 11 -29.74 6.57 -11.72
N GLN A 12 -29.39 5.53 -12.50
CA GLN A 12 -28.04 5.24 -13.00
C GLN A 12 -27.11 4.34 -12.16
N MET A 13 -27.59 3.19 -11.65
CA MET A 13 -26.68 2.03 -11.59
C MET A 13 -26.94 1.17 -12.83
N VAL A 14 -25.96 1.18 -13.74
CA VAL A 14 -25.94 0.29 -14.90
C VAL A 14 -25.31 -1.02 -14.44
N PHE A 15 -25.97 -2.13 -14.75
CA PHE A 15 -25.47 -3.46 -14.39
C PHE A 15 -24.93 -4.16 -15.63
N TYR A 16 -23.82 -4.87 -15.47
CA TYR A 16 -23.43 -5.95 -16.36
C TYR A 16 -24.06 -7.23 -15.86
N ILE A 17 -24.92 -7.81 -16.69
CA ILE A 17 -25.61 -9.05 -16.39
C ILE A 17 -24.85 -10.17 -17.09
N TYR A 18 -24.39 -11.12 -16.31
CA TYR A 18 -23.70 -12.31 -16.78
C TYR A 18 -24.55 -13.54 -16.52
N ILE A 19 -24.71 -14.37 -17.54
CA ILE A 19 -25.49 -15.62 -17.47
C ILE A 19 -24.55 -16.77 -17.84
N MET A 20 -24.70 -17.90 -17.17
CA MET A 20 -24.03 -19.13 -17.58
C MET A 20 -24.70 -19.75 -18.80
N LEU A 21 -23.95 -19.86 -19.88
CA LEU A 21 -24.32 -20.61 -21.08
C LEU A 21 -23.16 -21.51 -21.47
N ASP A 22 -23.41 -22.83 -21.52
CA ASP A 22 -22.43 -23.84 -21.92
C ASP A 22 -21.06 -23.74 -21.22
N GLY A 23 -21.07 -23.44 -19.92
CA GLY A 23 -19.84 -23.32 -19.11
C GLY A 23 -19.06 -22.01 -19.30
N LYS A 24 -19.67 -21.00 -19.91
CA LYS A 24 -19.10 -19.66 -20.07
C LYS A 24 -20.01 -18.60 -19.48
N LEU A 25 -19.41 -17.60 -18.84
CA LEU A 25 -20.06 -16.35 -18.50
C LEU A 25 -20.28 -15.55 -19.79
N VAL A 26 -21.54 -15.41 -20.20
CA VAL A 26 -21.93 -14.59 -21.34
C VAL A 26 -22.58 -13.31 -20.84
N ARG A 27 -22.07 -12.17 -21.30
CA ARG A 27 -22.64 -10.86 -21.00
C ARG A 27 -23.95 -10.67 -21.77
N SER A 28 -25.04 -10.49 -21.04
CA SER A 28 -26.34 -10.13 -21.59
C SER A 28 -26.37 -8.67 -22.05
N THR A 29 -27.19 -8.38 -23.05
CA THR A 29 -27.43 -7.04 -23.59
C THR A 29 -28.31 -6.17 -22.70
N GLU A 30 -28.93 -6.76 -21.68
CA GLU A 30 -29.77 -6.04 -20.72
C GLU A 30 -28.92 -5.33 -19.66
N THR A 31 -29.24 -4.06 -19.40
CA THR A 31 -28.44 -3.15 -18.56
C THR A 31 -29.15 -2.73 -17.27
N LYS A 32 -30.41 -3.18 -17.07
CA LYS A 32 -31.27 -2.77 -15.96
C LYS A 32 -31.82 -4.00 -15.25
N ALA A 33 -31.39 -4.20 -14.01
CA ALA A 33 -31.95 -5.18 -13.10
C ALA A 33 -32.94 -4.49 -12.13
N VAL A 34 -34.08 -5.12 -11.85
CA VAL A 34 -35.01 -4.67 -10.81
C VAL A 34 -34.55 -5.27 -9.48
N LEU A 35 -33.84 -4.48 -8.67
CA LEU A 35 -33.33 -4.88 -7.37
C LEU A 35 -34.13 -4.26 -6.23
N LEU A 36 -34.19 -4.91 -5.07
CA LEU A 36 -34.87 -4.35 -3.90
C LEU A 36 -34.10 -3.13 -3.34
N PRO A 37 -34.80 -2.11 -2.79
CA PRO A 37 -34.15 -0.92 -2.22
C PRO A 37 -33.13 -1.22 -1.12
N LYS A 38 -33.35 -2.31 -0.35
CA LYS A 38 -32.42 -2.77 0.69
C LYS A 38 -31.08 -3.24 0.09
N GLN A 39 -31.12 -3.96 -1.03
CA GLN A 39 -29.95 -4.46 -1.75
C GLN A 39 -29.17 -3.30 -2.39
N LEU A 40 -29.89 -2.27 -2.86
CA LEU A 40 -29.26 -1.06 -3.38
C LEU A 40 -28.51 -0.28 -2.30
N SER A 41 -29.08 -0.22 -1.09
CA SER A 41 -28.44 0.46 0.06
C SER A 41 -27.17 -0.25 0.53
N SER A 42 -27.14 -1.59 0.51
CA SER A 42 -25.94 -2.36 0.87
C SER A 42 -24.84 -2.27 -0.19
N LEU A 43 -25.21 -2.17 -1.48
CA LEU A 43 -24.24 -1.93 -2.57
C LEU A 43 -23.59 -0.53 -2.53
N SER A 44 -24.21 0.43 -1.83
CA SER A 44 -23.69 1.78 -1.62
C SER A 44 -22.72 1.88 -0.44
N LEU A 45 -22.59 0.85 0.42
CA LEU A 45 -21.64 0.85 1.53
C LEU A 45 -20.20 0.98 1.02
N GLU A 46 -19.32 1.66 1.75
CA GLU A 46 -17.92 1.88 1.36
C GLU A 46 -16.98 0.70 1.65
N MET A 47 -17.27 -0.12 2.66
CA MET A 47 -16.40 -1.24 3.06
C MET A 47 -16.65 -2.52 2.24
N ALA A 48 -15.71 -3.47 2.27
CA ALA A 48 -15.95 -4.80 1.70
C ALA A 48 -17.03 -5.53 2.50
N TYR A 49 -17.85 -6.29 1.80
CA TYR A 49 -19.03 -6.93 2.40
C TYR A 49 -19.40 -8.18 1.62
N LEU A 50 -19.71 -9.27 2.32
CA LEU A 50 -20.26 -10.47 1.73
C LEU A 50 -21.40 -10.93 2.62
N LYS A 51 -22.60 -11.09 2.05
CA LYS A 51 -23.77 -11.52 2.81
C LYS A 51 -24.73 -12.28 1.93
N ALA A 52 -25.25 -13.38 2.47
CA ALA A 52 -26.40 -14.06 1.89
C ALA A 52 -27.70 -13.35 2.32
N ASP A 53 -28.56 -13.08 1.36
CA ASP A 53 -29.94 -12.58 1.52
C ASP A 53 -30.91 -13.56 0.86
N GLU A 54 -32.22 -13.47 1.14
CA GLU A 54 -33.26 -14.49 0.90
C GLU A 54 -33.18 -15.35 -0.37
N ASP A 55 -32.76 -14.83 -1.51
CA ASP A 55 -32.51 -15.61 -2.74
C ASP A 55 -31.28 -15.08 -3.52
N THR A 56 -30.40 -14.33 -2.84
CA THR A 56 -29.30 -13.61 -3.49
C THR A 56 -28.09 -13.49 -2.58
N ILE A 57 -26.89 -13.57 -3.15
CA ILE A 57 -25.64 -13.28 -2.42
C ILE A 57 -25.16 -11.90 -2.85
N ILE A 58 -25.04 -10.98 -1.90
CA ILE A 58 -24.56 -9.62 -2.15
C ILE A 58 -23.09 -9.60 -1.79
N PHE A 59 -22.27 -9.13 -2.72
CA PHE A 59 -20.83 -9.03 -2.50
C PHE A 59 -20.29 -7.68 -2.92
N LYS A 60 -19.24 -7.27 -2.22
CA LYS A 60 -18.42 -6.12 -2.53
C LYS A 60 -16.98 -6.43 -2.15
N PHE A 61 -16.13 -6.55 -3.16
CA PHE A 61 -14.70 -6.78 -3.04
C PHE A 61 -13.96 -5.80 -3.94
N THR A 62 -13.16 -4.92 -3.35
CA THR A 62 -12.32 -3.92 -4.06
C THR A 62 -13.11 -3.16 -5.13
N GLN A 63 -12.88 -3.52 -6.40
CA GLN A 63 -13.48 -2.96 -7.60
C GLN A 63 -14.76 -3.69 -8.02
N PHE A 64 -14.98 -4.92 -7.59
CA PHE A 64 -16.16 -5.71 -7.93
C PHE A 64 -17.27 -5.51 -6.89
N ARG A 65 -18.45 -5.13 -7.39
CA ARG A 65 -19.67 -4.98 -6.58
C ARG A 65 -20.79 -5.65 -7.33
N GLY A 66 -21.56 -6.49 -6.66
CA GLY A 66 -22.56 -7.24 -7.38
C GLY A 66 -23.44 -8.12 -6.52
N ILE A 67 -24.32 -8.81 -7.23
CA ILE A 67 -25.29 -9.74 -6.67
C ILE A 67 -25.22 -11.03 -7.48
N ILE A 68 -25.12 -12.15 -6.79
CA ILE A 68 -25.15 -13.50 -7.37
C ILE A 68 -26.53 -14.08 -7.09
N THR A 69 -27.17 -14.62 -8.12
CA THR A 69 -28.35 -15.48 -8.02
C THR A 69 -27.98 -16.89 -8.48
N GLU A 70 -28.93 -17.83 -8.46
CA GLU A 70 -28.69 -19.23 -8.83
C GLU A 70 -28.10 -19.42 -10.25
N THR A 71 -28.36 -18.48 -11.16
CA THR A 71 -27.98 -18.62 -12.57
C THR A 71 -27.40 -17.35 -13.19
N VAL A 72 -27.45 -16.22 -12.48
CA VAL A 72 -27.08 -14.91 -13.00
C VAL A 72 -26.17 -14.17 -12.04
N LEU A 73 -25.15 -13.52 -12.58
CA LEU A 73 -24.28 -12.58 -11.88
C LEU A 73 -24.59 -11.16 -12.35
N TYR A 74 -24.95 -10.29 -11.41
CA TYR A 74 -25.16 -8.87 -11.63
C TYR A 74 -23.96 -8.09 -11.10
N LEU A 75 -23.18 -7.46 -11.98
CA LEU A 75 -22.07 -6.59 -11.61
C LEU A 75 -22.44 -5.13 -11.81
N VAL A 76 -22.16 -4.27 -10.83
CA VAL A 76 -22.36 -2.82 -10.95
C VAL A 76 -21.26 -2.24 -11.82
N GLN A 77 -21.59 -1.48 -12.87
CA GLN A 77 -20.60 -0.90 -13.81
C GLN A 77 -19.74 0.20 -13.17
N ALA A 78 -20.18 0.81 -12.07
CA ALA A 78 -19.51 1.95 -11.44
C ALA A 78 -18.08 1.61 -11.00
N GLY A 79 -17.09 2.09 -11.75
CA GLY A 79 -15.66 1.92 -11.45
C GLY A 79 -15.00 0.67 -12.05
N LEU A 80 -15.71 -0.13 -12.85
CA LEU A 80 -15.09 -1.25 -13.58
C LEU A 80 -14.49 -0.78 -14.90
N THR A 81 -13.25 -1.20 -15.17
CA THR A 81 -12.61 -1.08 -16.48
C THR A 81 -12.92 -2.32 -17.32
N ASP A 82 -12.94 -2.17 -18.65
CA ASP A 82 -13.15 -3.29 -19.57
C ASP A 82 -12.03 -4.35 -19.46
N ASP A 83 -10.84 -3.95 -19.03
CA ASP A 83 -9.72 -4.88 -18.83
C ASP A 83 -9.92 -5.77 -17.60
N SER A 84 -10.44 -5.21 -16.49
CA SER A 84 -10.81 -6.01 -15.31
C SER A 84 -11.95 -6.99 -15.59
N LEU A 85 -12.86 -6.66 -16.51
CA LEU A 85 -13.91 -7.58 -16.95
C LEU A 85 -13.35 -8.73 -17.79
N LYS A 86 -12.43 -8.45 -18.71
CA LYS A 86 -11.76 -9.51 -19.50
C LYS A 86 -10.93 -10.43 -18.61
N GLU A 87 -10.27 -9.87 -17.60
CA GLU A 87 -9.52 -10.65 -16.61
C GLU A 87 -10.46 -11.56 -15.81
N LEU A 88 -11.61 -11.04 -15.36
CA LEU A 88 -12.63 -11.84 -14.69
C LEU A 88 -13.17 -12.97 -15.58
N GLU A 89 -13.48 -12.69 -16.85
CA GLU A 89 -13.96 -13.69 -17.81
C GLU A 89 -12.90 -14.77 -18.09
N ALA A 90 -11.63 -14.39 -18.17
CA ALA A 90 -10.52 -15.33 -18.33
C ALA A 90 -10.33 -16.20 -17.08
N CYS A 91 -10.32 -15.60 -15.89
CA CYS A 91 -10.24 -16.31 -14.62
C CYS A 91 -11.42 -17.26 -14.43
N PHE A 92 -12.62 -16.86 -14.84
CA PHE A 92 -13.80 -17.72 -14.78
C PHE A 92 -13.65 -18.96 -15.65
N GLN A 93 -13.12 -18.81 -16.87
CA GLN A 93 -12.90 -19.96 -17.75
C GLN A 93 -11.88 -20.95 -17.19
N VAL A 94 -10.92 -20.47 -16.41
CA VAL A 94 -9.94 -21.32 -15.71
C VAL A 94 -10.63 -22.02 -14.53
N SER A 95 -11.26 -21.26 -13.63
CA SER A 95 -11.94 -21.80 -12.45
C SER A 95 -13.07 -22.76 -12.85
N HIS A 96 -13.84 -22.48 -13.90
CA HIS A 96 -14.88 -23.36 -14.41
C HIS A 96 -14.35 -24.72 -14.90
N ARG A 97 -13.13 -24.79 -15.45
CA ARG A 97 -12.51 -26.08 -15.84
C ARG A 97 -12.12 -26.92 -14.63
N ASP A 98 -11.68 -26.25 -13.56
CA ASP A 98 -11.22 -26.91 -12.35
C ASP A 98 -12.40 -27.32 -11.44
N LEU A 99 -13.50 -26.55 -11.46
CA LEU A 99 -14.66 -26.68 -10.58
C LEU A 99 -15.95 -27.15 -11.30
N VAL A 100 -15.88 -27.90 -12.41
CA VAL A 100 -17.06 -28.27 -13.24
C VAL A 100 -18.24 -28.86 -12.43
N ASN A 101 -17.97 -29.56 -11.33
CA ASN A 101 -18.99 -30.22 -10.50
C ASN A 101 -19.56 -29.32 -9.37
N GLU A 102 -18.96 -28.16 -9.15
CA GLU A 102 -19.30 -27.24 -8.06
C GLU A 102 -20.54 -26.40 -8.41
N PRO A 103 -21.26 -25.88 -7.41
CA PRO A 103 -22.38 -24.96 -7.64
C PRO A 103 -21.93 -23.69 -8.39
N PHE A 104 -22.82 -23.12 -9.21
CA PHE A 104 -22.51 -21.90 -9.97
C PHE A 104 -22.08 -20.75 -9.07
N GLU A 105 -22.79 -20.57 -7.96
CA GLU A 105 -22.52 -19.54 -6.97
C GLU A 105 -21.13 -19.65 -6.35
N VAL A 106 -20.65 -20.87 -6.12
CA VAL A 106 -19.30 -21.12 -5.57
C VAL A 106 -18.24 -20.84 -6.63
N GLN A 107 -18.45 -21.29 -7.89
CA GLN A 107 -17.53 -21.01 -9.00
C GLN A 107 -17.38 -19.50 -9.23
N VAL A 108 -18.49 -18.76 -9.21
CA VAL A 108 -18.50 -17.31 -9.38
C VAL A 108 -17.81 -16.63 -8.21
N LEU A 109 -18.13 -17.03 -6.98
CA LEU A 109 -17.53 -16.45 -5.78
C LEU A 109 -16.01 -16.68 -5.74
N ASP A 110 -15.56 -17.90 -6.00
CA ASP A 110 -14.15 -18.27 -6.13
C ASP A 110 -13.45 -17.39 -7.18
N THR A 111 -14.06 -17.28 -8.36
CA THR A 111 -13.51 -16.46 -9.45
C THR A 111 -13.39 -14.99 -9.05
N ILE A 112 -14.41 -14.41 -8.41
CA ILE A 112 -14.40 -13.00 -8.01
C ILE A 112 -13.32 -12.74 -6.97
N ILE A 113 -13.24 -13.57 -5.92
CA ILE A 113 -12.25 -13.41 -4.85
C ILE A 113 -10.84 -13.66 -5.41
N SER A 114 -10.66 -14.67 -6.26
CA SER A 114 -9.41 -14.95 -6.96
C SER A 114 -8.95 -13.76 -7.81
N THR A 115 -9.85 -13.19 -8.62
CA THR A 115 -9.53 -12.03 -9.48
C THR A 115 -9.23 -10.78 -8.63
N ALA A 116 -10.00 -10.56 -7.56
CA ALA A 116 -9.76 -9.43 -6.65
C ALA A 116 -8.41 -9.53 -5.93
N THR A 117 -8.06 -10.72 -5.43
CA THR A 117 -6.79 -10.97 -4.76
C THR A 117 -5.60 -10.94 -5.72
N ALA A 118 -5.76 -11.45 -6.95
CA ALA A 118 -4.76 -11.33 -8.01
C ALA A 118 -4.49 -9.85 -8.37
N ALA A 119 -5.53 -9.05 -8.52
CA ALA A 119 -5.39 -7.61 -8.79
C ALA A 119 -4.64 -6.88 -7.66
N LEU A 120 -4.94 -7.19 -6.39
CA LEU A 120 -4.21 -6.63 -5.24
C LEU A 120 -2.75 -7.06 -5.23
N ARG A 121 -2.47 -8.32 -5.55
CA ARG A 121 -1.10 -8.85 -5.64
C ARG A 121 -0.30 -8.18 -6.75
N THR A 122 -0.90 -7.95 -7.91
CA THR A 122 -0.26 -7.22 -9.01
C THR A 122 0.08 -5.79 -8.58
N ARG A 123 -0.88 -5.08 -7.96
CA ARG A 123 -0.61 -3.74 -7.41
C ARG A 123 0.53 -3.74 -6.39
N LEU A 124 0.60 -4.73 -5.51
CA LEU A 124 1.71 -4.87 -4.56
C LEU A 124 3.06 -5.04 -5.28
N ASN A 125 3.10 -5.91 -6.30
CA ASN A 125 4.31 -6.16 -7.08
C ASN A 125 4.76 -4.92 -7.85
N ASP A 126 3.81 -4.16 -8.41
CA ASP A 126 4.08 -2.90 -9.11
C ASP A 126 4.72 -1.89 -8.15
N ILE A 127 4.11 -1.66 -6.98
CA ILE A 127 4.64 -0.78 -5.94
C ILE A 127 6.05 -1.24 -5.50
N ASN A 128 6.26 -2.55 -5.34
CA ASN A 128 7.58 -3.10 -5.00
C ASN A 128 8.61 -2.87 -6.11
N SER A 129 8.23 -3.05 -7.37
CA SER A 129 9.11 -2.79 -8.50
C SER A 129 9.48 -1.31 -8.63
N ASP A 130 8.52 -0.41 -8.43
CA ASP A 130 8.73 1.04 -8.40
C ASP A 130 9.73 1.41 -7.29
N PHE A 131 9.55 0.85 -6.10
CA PHE A 131 10.43 1.10 -4.95
C PHE A 131 11.86 0.63 -5.22
N VAL A 132 12.04 -0.59 -5.74
CA VAL A 132 13.36 -1.12 -6.08
C VAL A 132 14.05 -0.28 -7.14
N GLN A 133 13.32 0.17 -8.16
CA GLN A 133 13.88 1.06 -9.18
C GLN A 133 14.34 2.39 -8.58
N ILE A 134 13.58 2.97 -7.65
CA ILE A 134 13.93 4.24 -7.00
C ILE A 134 15.14 4.08 -6.06
N ASP A 135 15.21 2.99 -5.30
CA ASP A 135 16.36 2.72 -4.44
C ASP A 135 17.65 2.54 -5.27
N LEU A 136 17.55 1.91 -6.45
CA LEU A 136 18.67 1.74 -7.39
C LEU A 136 19.02 3.01 -8.18
N ALA A 137 18.06 3.88 -8.50
CA ALA A 137 18.24 5.05 -9.37
C ALA A 137 18.98 6.25 -8.75
N ASN A 138 19.61 6.06 -7.58
CA ASN A 138 20.37 7.01 -6.76
C ASN A 138 19.56 7.91 -5.82
N ARG A 139 19.97 7.86 -4.54
CA ARG A 139 19.63 8.73 -3.39
C ARG A 139 19.98 10.23 -3.56
N THR A 140 20.17 10.73 -4.78
CA THR A 140 20.89 11.99 -5.04
C THR A 140 20.06 13.11 -5.68
N LYS A 141 18.79 12.89 -6.02
CA LYS A 141 17.93 13.95 -6.56
C LYS A 141 16.70 14.18 -5.69
N ASP A 142 16.36 15.45 -5.47
CA ASP A 142 15.24 15.89 -4.62
C ASP A 142 13.88 15.26 -5.01
N GLY A 143 13.71 14.80 -6.26
CA GLY A 143 12.51 14.07 -6.71
C GLY A 143 12.29 12.69 -6.06
N VAL A 144 13.33 12.11 -5.44
CA VAL A 144 13.22 10.86 -4.67
C VAL A 144 12.41 11.08 -3.39
N LYS A 145 12.42 12.29 -2.81
CA LYS A 145 11.64 12.60 -1.60
C LYS A 145 10.15 12.64 -1.89
N ASP A 146 9.74 13.35 -2.94
CA ASP A 146 8.32 13.49 -3.31
C ASP A 146 7.70 12.14 -3.69
N LEU A 147 8.47 11.27 -4.35
CA LEU A 147 8.05 9.91 -4.63
C LEU A 147 8.02 9.05 -3.37
N LEU A 148 9.02 9.15 -2.47
CA LEU A 148 9.01 8.45 -1.18
C LEU A 148 7.81 8.82 -0.30
N PHE A 149 7.29 10.06 -0.39
CA PHE A 149 6.09 10.46 0.34
C PHE A 149 4.81 9.84 -0.20
N GLN A 150 4.75 9.44 -1.47
CA GLN A 150 3.57 8.81 -2.07
C GLN A 150 3.46 7.32 -1.76
N PHE A 151 4.57 6.63 -1.49
CA PHE A 151 4.57 5.19 -1.20
C PHE A 151 3.79 4.80 0.06
N PRO A 152 3.95 5.50 1.21
CA PRO A 152 3.17 5.23 2.41
C PRO A 152 1.66 5.30 2.17
N ASP A 153 1.18 6.28 1.40
CA ASP A 153 -0.24 6.45 1.10
C ASP A 153 -0.75 5.33 0.19
N ARG A 154 0.01 4.98 -0.86
CA ARG A 154 -0.31 3.85 -1.76
C ARG A 154 -0.35 2.51 -1.00
N LEU A 155 0.60 2.29 -0.10
CA LEU A 155 0.65 1.08 0.73
C LEU A 155 -0.45 1.06 1.79
N LEU A 156 -0.82 2.22 2.33
CA LEU A 156 -1.93 2.34 3.26
C LEU A 156 -3.25 1.98 2.58
N ASP A 157 -3.52 2.53 1.40
CA ASP A 157 -4.72 2.19 0.61
C ASP A 157 -4.77 0.69 0.25
N LEU A 158 -3.63 0.11 -0.13
CA LEU A 158 -3.55 -1.33 -0.39
C LEU A 158 -3.81 -2.15 0.89
N SER A 159 -3.23 -1.74 2.02
CA SER A 159 -3.41 -2.41 3.31
C SER A 159 -4.86 -2.35 3.78
N THR A 160 -5.51 -1.20 3.68
CA THR A 160 -6.92 -1.05 4.07
C THR A 160 -7.83 -1.89 3.18
N GLN A 161 -7.57 -1.98 1.87
CA GLN A 161 -8.32 -2.86 0.97
C GLN A 161 -8.16 -4.33 1.35
N CYS A 162 -6.93 -4.81 1.58
CA CYS A 162 -6.68 -6.18 2.03
C CYS A 162 -7.32 -6.48 3.39
N GLN A 163 -7.25 -5.54 4.34
CA GLN A 163 -7.89 -5.65 5.66
C GLN A 163 -9.41 -5.74 5.54
N CYS A 164 -10.03 -4.92 4.69
CA CYS A 164 -11.48 -4.99 4.49
C CYS A 164 -11.91 -6.36 3.96
N ILE A 165 -11.18 -6.94 3.01
CA ILE A 165 -11.48 -8.30 2.51
C ILE A 165 -11.28 -9.34 3.61
N SER A 166 -10.16 -9.27 4.34
CA SER A 166 -9.88 -10.20 5.43
C SER A 166 -10.94 -10.14 6.53
N LEU A 167 -11.46 -8.95 6.85
CA LEU A 167 -12.54 -8.79 7.83
C LEU A 167 -13.84 -9.36 7.29
N ALA A 168 -14.22 -9.02 6.04
CA ALA A 168 -15.46 -9.56 5.45
C ALA A 168 -15.46 -11.10 5.34
N ILE A 169 -14.31 -11.72 5.06
CA ILE A 169 -14.18 -13.19 5.05
C ILE A 169 -14.15 -13.75 6.47
N SER A 170 -13.48 -13.08 7.42
CA SER A 170 -13.43 -13.54 8.81
C SER A 170 -14.79 -13.49 9.47
N ASP A 171 -15.52 -12.39 9.31
CA ASP A 171 -16.86 -12.20 9.86
C ASP A 171 -17.83 -13.27 9.33
N LEU A 172 -17.67 -13.64 8.05
CA LEU A 172 -18.44 -14.72 7.43
C LEU A 172 -18.05 -16.10 7.97
N LEU A 173 -16.76 -16.35 8.21
CA LEU A 173 -16.28 -17.62 8.77
C LEU A 173 -16.69 -17.82 10.23
N ASP A 174 -17.04 -16.74 10.94
CA ASP A 174 -17.47 -16.79 12.33
C ASP A 174 -18.94 -17.29 12.49
N ASP A 175 -19.76 -17.24 11.44
CA ASP A 175 -21.17 -17.67 11.45
C ASP A 175 -21.44 -18.85 10.49
N GLU A 176 -21.54 -20.06 11.04
CA GLU A 176 -21.82 -21.29 10.27
C GLU A 176 -23.13 -21.22 9.48
N ASP A 177 -24.16 -20.53 9.98
CA ASP A 177 -25.45 -20.40 9.29
C ASP A 177 -25.32 -19.48 8.06
N GLU A 178 -24.51 -18.43 8.15
CA GLU A 178 -24.20 -17.57 7.00
C GLU A 178 -23.42 -18.36 5.93
N ILE A 179 -22.46 -19.21 6.33
CA ILE A 179 -21.70 -20.06 5.40
C ILE A 179 -22.63 -21.05 4.69
N ILE A 180 -23.54 -21.70 5.42
CA ILE A 180 -24.51 -22.62 4.81
C ILE A 180 -25.38 -21.90 3.78
N SER A 181 -25.77 -20.66 4.10
CA SER A 181 -26.64 -19.85 3.25
C SER A 181 -25.98 -19.30 1.98
N LEU A 182 -24.65 -19.41 1.83
CA LEU A 182 -23.92 -19.07 0.60
C LEU A 182 -24.15 -20.06 -0.54
N CYS A 183 -24.59 -21.30 -0.25
CA CYS A 183 -24.89 -22.29 -1.28
C CYS A 183 -26.41 -22.43 -1.44
N PHE A 184 -26.93 -22.13 -2.63
CA PHE A 184 -28.37 -22.16 -2.89
C PHE A 184 -28.94 -23.57 -2.76
N LYS A 185 -28.17 -24.60 -3.13
CA LYS A 185 -28.57 -26.01 -2.94
C LYS A 185 -28.77 -26.36 -1.47
N ASN A 186 -27.89 -25.88 -0.59
CA ASN A 186 -28.00 -26.10 0.85
C ASN A 186 -29.18 -25.34 1.45
N ARG A 187 -29.43 -24.13 0.95
CA ARG A 187 -30.56 -23.31 1.35
C ARG A 187 -31.90 -23.96 1.02
N HIS A 188 -32.07 -24.46 -0.21
CA HIS A 188 -33.29 -25.16 -0.62
C HIS A 188 -33.53 -26.39 0.24
N PHE A 189 -32.47 -27.14 0.54
CA PHE A 189 -32.54 -28.29 1.43
C PHE A 189 -32.98 -27.92 2.86
N GLN A 190 -32.49 -26.80 3.41
CA GLN A 190 -32.93 -26.29 4.71
C GLN A 190 -34.40 -25.83 4.70
N ARG A 191 -34.83 -25.13 3.65
CA ARG A 191 -36.24 -24.73 3.47
C ARG A 191 -37.17 -25.94 3.42
N ASP A 192 -36.78 -26.98 2.68
CA ASP A 192 -37.56 -28.21 2.58
C ASP A 192 -37.58 -29.03 3.88
N ARG A 193 -36.49 -29.02 4.67
CA ARG A 193 -36.44 -29.68 5.99
C ARG A 193 -37.12 -28.93 7.12
N LEU A 194 -37.31 -27.60 7.01
CA LEU A 194 -38.15 -26.84 7.94
C LEU A 194 -39.61 -27.35 7.97
N TYR A 195 -40.04 -28.12 6.96
CA TYR A 195 -41.31 -28.85 6.95
C TYR A 195 -41.30 -30.19 7.69
N PHE A 196 -40.13 -30.80 7.94
CA PHE A 196 -40.00 -32.12 8.59
C PHE A 196 -39.41 -32.08 10.01
N CYS A 197 -38.56 -31.12 10.36
CA CYS A 197 -37.80 -31.11 11.61
C CYS A 197 -38.48 -30.45 12.83
N LYS A 198 -39.79 -30.15 12.77
CA LYS A 198 -40.57 -29.84 13.99
C LYS A 198 -40.86 -31.08 14.85
N VAL A 199 -40.54 -32.29 14.39
CA VAL A 199 -40.99 -33.55 15.03
C VAL A 199 -39.93 -34.29 15.84
N GLN A 200 -38.61 -34.13 15.61
CA GLN A 200 -37.60 -34.90 16.37
C GLN A 200 -36.30 -34.11 16.54
N LYS A 201 -36.04 -33.66 17.77
CA LYS A 201 -34.86 -32.85 18.16
C LYS A 201 -33.77 -33.64 18.89
N GLU A 202 -33.82 -34.98 18.93
CA GLU A 202 -33.01 -35.73 19.91
C GLU A 202 -31.96 -36.72 19.36
N THR A 203 -31.69 -36.81 18.06
CA THR A 203 -30.74 -37.85 17.56
C THR A 203 -29.90 -37.47 16.33
N PHE A 204 -29.55 -36.20 16.12
CA PHE A 204 -28.62 -35.83 15.03
C PHE A 204 -27.27 -35.39 15.58
N ASN A 205 -26.35 -36.35 15.67
CA ASN A 205 -24.92 -36.06 15.79
C ASN A 205 -24.45 -35.50 14.44
N ASN A 206 -23.82 -34.31 14.48
CA ASN A 206 -23.24 -33.52 13.39
C ASN A 206 -24.21 -33.18 12.25
N GLY A 207 -24.73 -31.94 12.27
CA GLY A 207 -25.66 -31.41 11.26
C GLY A 207 -25.09 -31.26 9.84
N ASN A 208 -23.78 -31.50 9.67
CA ASN A 208 -23.03 -31.17 8.46
C ASN A 208 -23.03 -32.33 7.43
N ASP A 209 -23.22 -33.58 7.87
CA ASP A 209 -23.09 -34.79 7.03
C ASP A 209 -24.24 -35.00 6.02
N TYR A 210 -25.32 -34.23 6.12
CA TYR A 210 -26.53 -34.42 5.30
C TYR A 210 -26.79 -33.29 4.29
N LEU A 211 -25.90 -32.30 4.19
CA LEU A 211 -26.08 -31.20 3.26
C LEU A 211 -25.74 -31.64 1.82
N PRO A 212 -26.50 -31.18 0.81
CA PRO A 212 -26.20 -31.47 -0.60
C PRO A 212 -24.81 -31.02 -1.03
N TYR A 213 -24.29 -29.97 -0.41
CA TYR A 213 -22.95 -29.44 -0.63
C TYR A 213 -22.17 -29.37 0.69
N PRO A 214 -20.98 -29.99 0.79
CA PRO A 214 -20.22 -30.06 2.03
C PRO A 214 -19.68 -28.68 2.43
N ILE A 215 -20.06 -28.22 3.63
CA ILE A 215 -19.63 -26.92 4.18
C ILE A 215 -18.11 -26.82 4.22
N ASP A 216 -17.42 -27.91 4.58
CA ASP A 216 -15.97 -27.96 4.72
C ASP A 216 -15.23 -27.50 3.46
N THR A 217 -15.78 -27.79 2.27
CA THR A 217 -15.17 -27.35 1.00
C THR A 217 -15.26 -25.84 0.81
N LEU A 218 -16.38 -25.23 1.21
CA LEU A 218 -16.57 -23.79 1.15
C LEU A 218 -15.70 -23.06 2.17
N VAL A 219 -15.66 -23.59 3.40
CA VAL A 219 -14.80 -23.07 4.48
C VAL A 219 -13.34 -23.11 4.05
N ASN A 220 -12.86 -24.25 3.53
CA ASN A 220 -11.49 -24.38 3.04
C ASN A 220 -11.16 -23.35 1.94
N MET A 221 -12.08 -23.12 0.99
CA MET A 221 -11.90 -22.11 -0.05
C MET A 221 -11.74 -20.71 0.55
N LEU A 222 -12.64 -20.33 1.45
CA LEU A 222 -12.60 -19.02 2.13
C LEU A 222 -11.36 -18.85 3.01
N GLU A 223 -10.94 -19.90 3.72
CA GLU A 223 -9.73 -19.91 4.55
C GLU A 223 -8.46 -19.70 3.73
N ILE A 224 -8.37 -20.29 2.54
CA ILE A 224 -7.24 -20.07 1.62
C ILE A 224 -7.13 -18.59 1.25
N TYR A 225 -8.25 -17.95 0.92
CA TYR A 225 -8.27 -16.51 0.58
C TYR A 225 -8.04 -15.61 1.80
N LEU A 226 -8.52 -16.00 2.98
CA LEU A 226 -8.20 -15.33 4.25
C LEU A 226 -6.69 -15.38 4.52
N PHE A 227 -6.07 -16.55 4.34
CA PHE A 227 -4.63 -16.70 4.49
C PHE A 227 -3.85 -15.86 3.46
N LEU A 228 -4.27 -15.88 2.20
CA LEU A 228 -3.64 -15.10 1.13
C LEU A 228 -3.70 -13.60 1.40
N THR A 229 -4.86 -13.09 1.84
CA THR A 229 -5.04 -11.66 2.16
C THR A 229 -4.24 -11.26 3.40
N LYS A 230 -4.22 -12.08 4.46
CA LYS A 230 -3.36 -11.84 5.64
C LYS A 230 -1.87 -11.87 5.30
N ALA A 231 -1.44 -12.79 4.43
CA ALA A 231 -0.06 -12.81 3.94
C ALA A 231 0.28 -11.51 3.18
N MET A 232 -0.63 -11.00 2.35
CA MET A 232 -0.44 -9.72 1.67
C MET A 232 -0.33 -8.54 2.65
N ILE A 233 -1.17 -8.47 3.69
CA ILE A 233 -1.07 -7.44 4.74
C ILE A 233 0.32 -7.48 5.39
N SER A 234 0.78 -8.67 5.78
CA SER A 234 2.12 -8.85 6.37
C SER A 234 3.23 -8.36 5.44
N THR A 235 3.15 -8.69 4.14
CA THR A 235 4.14 -8.20 3.16
C THR A 235 4.12 -6.68 3.00
N VAL A 236 2.93 -6.05 3.06
CA VAL A 236 2.78 -4.59 3.02
C VAL A 236 3.41 -3.95 4.25
N ASP A 237 3.22 -4.52 5.45
CA ASP A 237 3.82 -4.02 6.68
C ASP A 237 5.35 -4.10 6.67
N VAL A 238 5.91 -5.20 6.17
CA VAL A 238 7.36 -5.34 5.96
C VAL A 238 7.87 -4.28 4.98
N MET A 239 7.16 -4.08 3.86
CA MET A 239 7.55 -3.09 2.86
C MET A 239 7.50 -1.66 3.41
N ARG A 240 6.46 -1.34 4.19
CA ARG A 240 6.33 -0.04 4.87
C ARG A 240 7.49 0.20 5.84
N SER A 241 7.87 -0.81 6.62
CA SER A 241 9.03 -0.74 7.51
C SER A 241 10.32 -0.48 6.72
N ASN A 242 10.52 -1.16 5.60
CA ASN A 242 11.69 -0.96 4.74
C ASN A 242 11.76 0.46 4.16
N ILE A 243 10.61 1.04 3.76
CA ILE A 243 10.54 2.42 3.28
C ILE A 243 10.90 3.41 4.40
N LEU A 244 10.35 3.23 5.60
CA LEU A 244 10.67 4.09 6.75
C LEU A 244 12.16 4.01 7.14
N ASN A 245 12.75 2.82 7.08
CA ASN A 245 14.18 2.63 7.29
C ASN A 245 15.01 3.32 6.21
N THR A 246 14.54 3.29 4.95
CA THR A 246 15.23 3.98 3.85
C THR A 246 15.14 5.49 4.01
N PHE A 247 14.00 6.01 4.48
CA PHE A 247 13.83 7.43 4.78
C PHE A 247 14.79 7.90 5.88
N SER A 248 14.87 7.17 7.00
CA SER A 248 15.78 7.52 8.09
C SER A 248 17.26 7.45 7.67
N LEU A 249 17.63 6.46 6.85
CA LEU A 249 18.98 6.39 6.27
C LEU A 249 19.28 7.58 5.35
N SER A 250 18.31 8.01 4.54
CA SER A 250 18.44 9.18 3.67
C SER A 250 18.64 10.46 4.49
N GLU A 251 17.88 10.63 5.57
CA GLU A 251 18.01 11.76 6.50
C GLU A 251 19.40 11.79 7.14
N LEU A 252 19.90 10.65 7.60
CA LEU A 252 21.26 10.53 8.15
C LEU A 252 22.33 10.90 7.11
N ASP A 253 22.16 10.53 5.85
CA ASP A 253 23.10 10.88 4.79
C ASP A 253 23.07 12.37 4.44
N LEU A 254 21.89 13.00 4.49
CA LEU A 254 21.76 14.46 4.35
C LEU A 254 22.44 15.19 5.52
N ASP A 255 22.26 14.72 6.74
CA ASP A 255 22.93 15.26 7.92
C ASP A 255 24.45 15.12 7.84
N LYS A 256 24.96 13.97 7.35
CA LYS A 256 26.40 13.80 7.08
C LYS A 256 26.91 14.81 6.05
N ARG A 257 26.15 15.06 4.97
CA ARG A 257 26.52 16.07 3.95
C ARG A 257 26.53 17.47 4.56
N ARG A 258 25.50 17.83 5.33
CA ARG A 258 25.45 19.11 6.06
C ARG A 258 26.66 19.25 6.99
N ASN A 259 26.97 18.22 7.76
CA ASN A 259 28.13 18.21 8.65
C ASN A 259 29.45 18.35 7.89
N LYS A 260 29.58 17.75 6.69
CA LYS A 260 30.75 17.92 5.84
C LYS A 260 30.87 19.36 5.32
N ILE A 261 29.77 19.97 4.92
CA ILE A 261 29.74 21.38 4.48
C ILE A 261 30.13 22.30 5.64
N LEU A 262 29.56 22.08 6.83
CA LEU A 262 29.88 22.86 8.03
C LEU A 262 31.37 22.73 8.40
N ARG A 263 31.95 21.54 8.31
CA ARG A 263 33.41 21.35 8.51
C ARG A 263 34.23 22.12 7.48
N PHE A 264 33.80 22.13 6.22
CA PHE A 264 34.48 22.88 5.18
C PHE A 264 34.39 24.40 5.39
N GLU A 265 33.24 24.91 5.83
CA GLU A 265 33.06 26.31 6.21
C GLU A 265 33.97 26.70 7.39
N LEU A 266 34.10 25.83 8.40
CA LEU A 266 35.06 26.02 9.49
C LEU A 266 36.52 26.11 8.99
N HIS A 267 36.91 25.30 8.01
CA HIS A 267 38.25 25.42 7.43
C HIS A 267 38.47 26.75 6.71
N ILE A 268 37.47 27.23 5.95
CA ILE A 268 37.56 28.54 5.26
C ILE A 268 37.64 29.68 6.27
N THR A 269 36.88 29.63 7.36
CA THR A 269 36.92 30.68 8.39
C THR A 269 38.27 30.72 9.09
N PHE A 270 38.91 29.58 9.38
CA PHE A 270 40.28 29.56 9.90
C PHE A 270 41.31 30.18 8.95
N VAL A 271 41.23 29.85 7.65
CA VAL A 271 42.12 30.44 6.65
C VAL A 271 41.89 31.94 6.54
N SER A 272 40.62 32.39 6.54
CA SER A 272 40.25 33.80 6.46
C SER A 272 40.79 34.58 7.67
N LEU A 273 40.62 34.05 8.88
CA LEU A 273 41.14 34.65 10.11
C LEU A 273 42.68 34.75 10.10
N ALA A 274 43.38 33.73 9.60
CA ALA A 274 44.84 33.77 9.48
C ALA A 274 45.30 34.86 8.49
N ILE A 275 44.58 35.05 7.37
CA ILE A 275 44.84 36.11 6.40
C ILE A 275 44.54 37.49 7.01
N GLU A 276 43.43 37.65 7.74
CA GLU A 276 43.08 38.92 8.39
C GLU A 276 44.14 39.38 9.40
N ILE A 277 44.66 38.45 10.22
CA ILE A 277 45.76 38.74 11.16
C ILE A 277 47.03 39.15 10.39
N ALA A 278 47.37 38.46 9.30
CA ALA A 278 48.51 38.83 8.47
C ALA A 278 48.33 40.22 7.82
N CYS A 279 47.13 40.52 7.32
CA CYS A 279 46.76 41.82 6.78
C CYS A 279 46.82 42.92 7.84
N MET A 280 46.43 42.64 9.09
CA MET A 280 46.53 43.60 10.19
C MET A 280 47.98 44.01 10.46
N PHE A 281 48.90 43.04 10.57
CA PHE A 281 50.33 43.33 10.78
C PHE A 281 50.97 44.00 9.57
N SER A 282 50.63 43.54 8.35
CA SER A 282 51.09 44.17 7.11
C SER A 282 50.62 45.62 6.99
N SER A 283 49.36 45.90 7.34
CA SER A 283 48.79 47.25 7.31
C SER A 283 49.45 48.16 8.35
N LEU A 284 49.74 47.67 9.56
CA LEU A 284 50.42 48.45 10.60
C LEU A 284 51.83 48.86 10.17
N LEU A 285 52.58 47.94 9.54
CA LEU A 285 53.92 48.22 9.01
C LEU A 285 53.89 49.06 7.71
N GLY A 286 52.79 49.02 6.97
CA GLY A 286 52.57 49.85 5.78
C GLY A 286 52.15 51.30 6.10
N MET A 287 51.88 51.62 7.37
CA MET A 287 51.62 53.01 7.78
C MET A 287 52.89 53.85 7.61
N ASN A 288 52.72 55.07 7.10
CA ASN A 288 53.81 56.03 6.92
C ASN A 288 54.27 56.64 8.27
N VAL A 289 54.76 55.78 9.16
CA VAL A 289 55.30 56.12 10.49
C VAL A 289 56.78 55.74 10.50
N TYR A 290 57.62 56.58 11.11
CA TYR A 290 59.05 56.31 11.21
C TYR A 290 59.30 55.08 12.11
N ILE A 291 59.84 54.01 11.52
CA ILE A 291 60.27 52.80 12.23
C ILE A 291 61.81 52.74 12.18
N PRO A 292 62.51 52.69 13.31
CA PRO A 292 63.96 52.58 13.32
C PRO A 292 64.43 51.28 12.62
N ASN A 293 65.48 51.35 11.80
CA ASN A 293 66.05 50.26 10.98
C ASN A 293 65.22 49.76 9.77
N SER A 294 64.16 50.47 9.35
CA SER A 294 63.31 50.04 8.21
C SER A 294 63.93 50.23 6.82
N GLU A 295 65.02 50.99 6.69
CA GLU A 295 65.67 51.28 5.39
C GLU A 295 66.52 50.12 4.84
N SER A 296 66.76 49.09 5.65
CA SER A 296 67.61 47.97 5.27
C SER A 296 66.82 46.86 4.55
N VAL A 297 67.30 46.46 3.36
CA VAL A 297 66.76 45.34 2.55
C VAL A 297 66.51 44.04 3.36
N PRO A 298 67.41 43.58 4.25
CA PRO A 298 67.17 42.33 4.99
C PRO A 298 66.00 42.41 5.98
N VAL A 299 65.74 43.58 6.58
CA VAL A 299 64.65 43.75 7.55
C VAL A 299 63.29 43.52 6.90
N PHE A 300 63.10 43.96 5.65
CA PHE A 300 61.88 43.69 4.87
C PHE A 300 61.61 42.20 4.67
N PHE A 301 62.65 41.41 4.35
CA PHE A 301 62.51 39.96 4.19
C PHE A 301 62.22 39.25 5.51
N TYR A 302 62.83 39.70 6.62
CA TYR A 302 62.53 39.14 7.95
C TYR A 302 61.10 39.46 8.41
N THR A 303 60.60 40.68 8.19
CA THR A 303 59.24 41.07 8.60
C THR A 303 58.17 40.42 7.73
N SER A 304 58.33 40.43 6.39
CA SER A 304 57.37 39.77 5.48
C SER A 304 57.37 38.25 5.66
N GLY A 305 58.55 37.63 5.75
CA GLY A 305 58.69 36.20 6.04
C GLY A 305 58.12 35.83 7.41
N GLY A 306 58.29 36.68 8.42
CA GLY A 306 57.73 36.49 9.76
C GLY A 306 56.20 36.51 9.79
N ILE A 307 55.57 37.43 9.06
CA ILE A 307 54.09 37.51 8.96
C ILE A 307 53.53 36.25 8.29
N VAL A 308 54.15 35.82 7.18
CA VAL A 308 53.73 34.60 6.48
C VAL A 308 53.94 33.37 7.38
N ALA A 309 55.11 33.24 8.02
CA ALA A 309 55.38 32.14 8.93
C ALA A 309 54.38 32.10 10.11
N PHE A 310 54.04 33.25 10.68
CA PHE A 310 53.07 33.36 11.76
C PHE A 310 51.65 32.92 11.33
N SER A 311 51.19 33.34 10.14
CA SER A 311 49.89 32.93 9.59
C SER A 311 49.82 31.41 9.34
N VAL A 312 50.89 30.80 8.83
CA VAL A 312 50.99 29.35 8.62
C VAL A 312 50.98 28.60 9.96
N CYS A 313 51.68 29.11 10.97
CA CYS A 313 51.65 28.56 12.33
C CYS A 313 50.23 28.56 12.93
N ILE A 314 49.45 29.64 12.74
CA ILE A 314 48.07 29.72 13.21
C ILE A 314 47.21 28.63 12.55
N ILE A 315 47.30 28.49 11.23
CA ILE A 315 46.55 27.45 10.48
C ILE A 315 46.92 26.05 10.99
N LEU A 316 48.22 25.78 11.20
CA LEU A 316 48.68 24.50 11.73
C LEU A 316 48.15 24.23 13.13
N VAL A 317 48.14 25.22 14.02
CA VAL A 317 47.57 25.09 15.37
C VAL A 317 46.07 24.80 15.31
N CYS A 318 45.31 25.52 14.49
CA CYS A 318 43.88 25.28 14.30
C CYS A 318 43.60 23.85 13.81
N LEU A 319 44.37 23.35 12.84
CA LEU A 319 44.24 21.97 12.34
C LEU A 319 44.63 20.92 13.39
N LEU A 320 45.63 21.20 14.23
CA LEU A 320 46.02 20.32 15.33
C LEU A 320 44.92 20.23 16.40
N VAL A 321 44.31 21.36 16.76
CA VAL A 321 43.19 21.41 17.71
C VAL A 321 42.00 20.60 17.18
N GLU A 322 41.65 20.76 15.91
CA GLU A 322 40.60 19.95 15.28
C GLU A 322 40.92 18.45 15.33
N ARG A 323 42.16 18.07 15.02
CA ARG A 323 42.60 16.67 15.07
C ARG A 323 42.49 16.08 16.48
N ILE A 324 42.76 16.87 17.52
CA ILE A 324 42.62 16.46 18.93
C ILE A 324 41.15 16.28 19.29
N ILE A 325 40.27 17.21 18.87
CA ILE A 325 38.83 17.13 19.13
C ILE A 325 38.21 15.90 18.44
N ASN A 326 38.56 15.65 17.17
CA ASN A 326 38.08 14.48 16.44
C ASN A 326 38.54 13.16 17.09
N ARG A 327 39.76 13.11 17.66
CA ARG A 327 40.22 11.91 18.39
C ARG A 327 39.44 11.65 19.68
N ARG A 328 38.94 12.69 20.36
CA ARG A 328 38.15 12.55 21.59
C ARG A 328 36.71 12.10 21.34
N GLN A 329 36.16 12.30 20.14
CA GLN A 329 34.79 11.88 19.80
C GLN A 329 34.69 10.41 19.37
N VAL A 330 35.82 9.74 19.13
CA VAL A 330 35.89 8.33 18.68
C VAL A 330 36.14 7.34 19.84
N ASN A 331 36.53 7.83 21.01
CA ASN A 331 36.74 7.04 22.24
C ASN A 331 35.61 7.26 23.24
#